data_AF-F2Z8L7-F1
#
_entry.id   AF-F2Z8L7-F1
#
_cell.length_a   1.000
_cell.length_b   1.000
_cell.length_c   1.000
_cell.angle_alpha   90.00
_cell.angle_beta   90.00
_cell.angle_gamma   90.00
#
_symmetry.space_group_name_H-M   'P 1'
#
loop_
_entity.id
_entity.type
_entity.pdbx_description
1 polymer ?
#
loop_
_entity_poly.entity_id
_entity_poly.type
_entity_poly.pdbx_seq_one_letter_code
_entity_poly.pdbx_strand_id
1 'polypeptide(L)'
;MLPTLVTAALAIVATLLGAIVSGRFQERAAERSVRASHGEAIRRDRLEAVTALACAISDHRRAMWMRGDAILKQAGTEQIEALRGESHMTRSAVTRPLVALRVLIEDQAVRAAADEMITLTYAMRDAYATGEQLTAAREAAKVAHDQFVDAAAGYLARTA
;
A
#
# COMPACT_ATOMS: atom_id res chain seq x y z
N MET A 1 58.24 -0.02 42.43
CA MET A 1 58.43 -0.12 40.96
C MET A 1 57.66 -1.28 40.35
N LEU A 2 57.85 -2.54 40.81
CA LEU A 2 57.08 -3.69 40.31
C LEU A 2 55.55 -3.63 40.57
N PRO A 3 55.04 -3.30 41.76
CA PRO A 3 53.58 -3.32 42.03
C PRO A 3 52.81 -2.23 41.27
N THR A 4 53.45 -1.09 41.01
CA THR A 4 52.90 0.02 40.21
C THR A 4 52.77 -0.32 38.73
N LEU A 5 53.70 -1.12 38.19
CA LEU A 5 53.62 -1.61 36.81
C LEU A 5 52.50 -2.65 36.64
N VAL A 6 52.33 -3.53 37.62
CA VAL A 6 51.26 -4.54 37.61
C VAL A 6 49.87 -3.89 37.68
N THR A 7 49.69 -2.89 38.54
CA THR A 7 48.43 -2.15 38.66
C THR A 7 48.11 -1.34 37.41
N ALA A 8 49.09 -0.67 36.81
CA ALA A 8 48.91 0.04 35.54
C ALA A 8 48.54 -0.92 34.39
N ALA A 9 49.20 -2.08 34.30
CA ALA A 9 48.90 -3.08 33.28
C ALA A 9 47.46 -3.63 33.43
N LEU A 10 47.02 -3.92 34.66
CA LEU A 10 45.65 -4.36 34.94
C LEU A 10 44.61 -3.31 34.55
N ALA A 11 44.88 -2.03 34.81
CA ALA A 11 43.97 -0.95 34.44
C ALA A 11 43.80 -0.81 32.91
N ILE A 12 44.90 -0.93 32.16
CA ILE A 12 44.87 -0.90 30.69
C ILE A 12 44.08 -2.09 30.15
N VAL A 13 44.33 -3.30 30.68
CA VAL A 13 43.61 -4.52 30.28
C VAL A 13 42.12 -4.40 30.57
N ALA A 14 41.74 -3.90 31.74
CA ALA A 14 40.34 -3.66 32.10
C ALA A 14 39.67 -2.64 31.18
N THR A 15 40.38 -1.56 30.81
CA THR A 15 39.86 -0.53 29.90
C THR A 15 39.69 -1.06 28.48
N LEU A 16 40.65 -1.85 27.98
CA LEU A 16 40.57 -2.49 26.67
C LEU A 16 39.43 -3.52 26.61
N LEU A 17 39.28 -4.34 27.65
CA LEU A 17 38.15 -5.27 27.79
C LEU A 17 36.81 -4.53 27.81
N GLY A 18 36.70 -3.45 28.59
CA GLY A 18 35.51 -2.60 28.63
C GLY A 18 35.16 -2.00 27.26
N ALA A 19 36.16 -1.52 26.51
CA ALA A 19 35.98 -0.98 25.16
C ALA A 19 35.51 -2.04 24.16
N ILE A 20 36.07 -3.25 24.20
CA ILE A 20 35.68 -4.36 23.31
C ILE A 20 34.25 -4.82 23.59
N VAL A 21 33.88 -4.96 24.86
CA VAL A 21 32.52 -5.35 25.26
C VAL A 21 31.51 -4.28 24.84
N SER A 22 31.80 -3.00 25.11
CA SER A 22 30.95 -1.88 24.71
C SER A 22 30.77 -1.82 23.18
N GLY A 23 31.85 -1.96 22.40
CA GLY A 23 31.80 -1.98 20.94
C GLY A 23 30.92 -3.10 20.38
N ARG A 24 30.99 -4.31 20.97
CA ARG A 24 30.15 -5.46 20.57
C ARG A 24 28.66 -5.26 20.89
N PHE A 25 28.34 -4.60 22.00
CA PHE A 25 26.96 -4.24 22.32
C PHE A 25 26.43 -3.14 21.39
N GLN A 26 27.26 -2.16 21.05
CA GLN A 26 26.91 -1.10 20.10
C GLN A 26 26.68 -1.65 18.68
N GLU A 27 27.54 -2.57 18.22
CA GLU A 27 27.39 -3.26 16.94
C GLU A 27 26.07 -4.04 16.87
N ARG A 28 25.76 -4.85 17.89
CA ARG A 28 24.49 -5.60 17.95
C ARG A 28 23.26 -4.68 18.10
N ALA A 29 23.38 -3.57 18.82
CA ALA A 29 22.31 -2.59 18.94
C ALA A 29 22.06 -1.86 17.62
N ALA A 30 23.12 -1.52 16.88
CA ALA A 30 23.04 -0.93 15.55
C ALA A 30 22.45 -1.90 14.52
N GLU A 31 22.85 -3.17 14.53
CA GLU A 31 22.24 -4.20 13.68
C GLU A 31 20.75 -4.42 13.99
N ARG A 32 20.35 -4.34 15.27
CA ARG A 32 18.95 -4.44 15.67
C ARG A 32 18.16 -3.20 15.26
N SER A 33 18.73 -2.01 15.40
CA SER A 33 18.07 -0.77 14.99
C SER A 33 17.91 -0.68 13.47
N VAL A 34 18.92 -1.10 12.68
CA VAL A 34 18.86 -1.17 11.21
C VAL A 34 17.82 -2.20 10.75
N ARG A 35 17.73 -3.37 11.40
CA ARG A 35 16.69 -4.36 11.07
C ARG A 35 15.29 -3.86 11.42
N ALA A 36 15.12 -3.21 12.57
CA ALA A 36 13.84 -2.64 12.97
C ALA A 36 13.40 -1.50 12.02
N SER A 37 14.32 -0.63 11.61
CA SER A 37 14.01 0.45 10.66
C SER A 37 13.67 -0.07 9.27
N HIS A 38 14.34 -1.14 8.81
CA HIS A 38 14.05 -1.78 7.53
C HIS A 38 12.66 -2.45 7.52
N GLY A 39 12.31 -3.17 8.59
CA GLY A 39 10.97 -3.77 8.72
C GLY A 39 9.85 -2.72 8.72
N GLU A 40 10.06 -1.61 9.42
CA GLU A 40 9.12 -0.49 9.46
C GLU A 40 8.97 0.21 8.10
N ALA A 41 10.04 0.34 7.34
CA ALA A 41 10.00 0.88 5.97
C ALA A 41 9.15 0.01 5.04
N ILE A 42 9.39 -1.31 5.04
CA ILE A 42 8.59 -2.25 4.22
C ILE A 42 7.12 -2.20 4.61
N ARG A 43 6.81 -2.14 5.91
CA ARG A 43 5.44 -2.04 6.40
C ARG A 43 4.74 -0.77 5.91
N ARG A 44 5.45 0.35 5.93
CA ARG A 44 4.96 1.64 5.42
C ARG A 44 4.72 1.61 3.91
N ASP A 45 5.68 1.09 3.14
CA ASP A 45 5.59 1.01 1.69
C ASP A 45 4.41 0.13 1.25
N ARG A 46 4.17 -0.99 1.95
CA ARG A 46 3.00 -1.85 1.73
C ARG A 46 1.68 -1.12 2.01
N LEU A 47 1.60 -0.41 3.13
CA LEU A 47 0.42 0.39 3.48
C LEU A 47 0.17 1.50 2.45
N GLU A 48 1.22 2.18 2.00
CA GLU A 48 1.14 3.20 0.95
C GLU A 48 0.62 2.59 -0.37
N ALA A 49 1.14 1.44 -0.80
CA ALA A 49 0.66 0.78 -2.01
C ALA A 49 -0.82 0.38 -1.95
N VAL A 50 -1.26 -0.17 -0.82
CA VAL A 50 -2.68 -0.54 -0.59
C VAL A 50 -3.57 0.69 -0.62
N THR A 51 -3.22 1.73 0.13
CA THR A 51 -4.04 2.94 0.23
C THR A 51 -4.06 3.72 -1.09
N ALA A 52 -2.94 3.82 -1.79
CA ALA A 52 -2.88 4.45 -3.10
C ALA A 52 -3.75 3.72 -4.13
N LEU A 53 -3.78 2.38 -4.12
CA LEU A 53 -4.64 1.62 -5.02
C LEU A 53 -6.12 1.81 -4.67
N ALA A 54 -6.47 1.73 -3.38
CA ALA A 54 -7.83 1.93 -2.89
C ALA A 54 -8.38 3.32 -3.27
N CYS A 55 -7.55 4.36 -3.18
CA CYS A 55 -7.90 5.71 -3.60
C CYS A 55 -8.10 5.80 -5.13
N ALA A 56 -7.11 5.34 -5.91
CA ALA A 56 -7.17 5.41 -7.37
C ALA A 56 -8.41 4.70 -7.94
N ILE A 57 -8.81 3.58 -7.35
CA ILE A 57 -10.01 2.85 -7.74
C ILE A 57 -11.29 3.57 -7.31
N SER A 58 -11.33 4.16 -6.12
CA SER A 58 -12.47 4.97 -5.69
C SER A 58 -12.69 6.18 -6.61
N ASP A 59 -11.60 6.84 -7.02
CA ASP A 59 -11.64 7.95 -7.99
C ASP A 59 -12.14 7.48 -9.36
N HIS A 60 -11.65 6.33 -9.84
CA HIS A 60 -12.10 5.78 -11.11
C HIS A 60 -13.58 5.36 -11.07
N ARG A 61 -14.03 4.74 -9.97
CA ARG A 61 -15.44 4.39 -9.71
C ARG A 61 -16.33 5.63 -9.73
N ARG A 62 -15.88 6.73 -9.12
CA ARG A 62 -16.58 8.03 -9.18
C ARG A 62 -16.67 8.54 -10.61
N ALA A 63 -15.57 8.53 -11.37
CA ALA A 63 -15.58 8.96 -12.77
C ALA A 63 -16.53 8.11 -13.64
N MET A 64 -16.56 6.79 -13.44
CA MET A 64 -17.53 5.89 -14.09
C MET A 64 -18.98 6.25 -13.74
N TRP A 65 -19.26 6.46 -12.45
CA TRP A 65 -20.60 6.87 -12.01
C TRP A 65 -21.04 8.18 -12.67
N MET A 66 -20.21 9.22 -12.60
CA MET A 66 -20.53 10.54 -13.18
C MET A 66 -20.80 10.44 -14.67
N ARG A 67 -19.99 9.66 -15.40
CA ARG A 67 -20.17 9.43 -16.82
C ARG A 67 -21.46 8.66 -17.13
N GLY A 68 -21.72 7.57 -16.41
CA GLY A 68 -22.94 6.77 -16.58
C GLY A 68 -24.21 7.57 -16.29
N ASP A 69 -24.20 8.33 -15.19
CA ASP A 69 -25.31 9.22 -14.79
C ASP A 69 -25.57 10.30 -15.85
N ALA A 70 -24.51 10.92 -16.39
CA ALA A 70 -24.64 11.91 -17.47
C ALA A 70 -25.23 11.30 -18.76
N ILE A 71 -24.84 10.08 -19.13
CA ILE A 71 -25.41 9.37 -20.29
C ILE A 71 -26.89 9.07 -20.06
N LEU A 72 -27.25 8.53 -18.90
CA LEU A 72 -28.63 8.20 -18.54
C LEU A 72 -29.55 9.43 -18.48
N LYS A 73 -29.00 10.57 -18.07
CA LYS A 73 -29.70 11.87 -18.05
C LYS A 73 -29.68 12.61 -19.39
N GLN A 74 -29.11 12.00 -20.44
CA GLN A 74 -29.00 12.60 -21.77
C GLN A 74 -28.32 13.98 -21.75
N ALA A 75 -27.23 14.09 -20.97
CA ALA A 75 -26.42 15.29 -20.92
C ALA A 75 -25.83 15.66 -22.29
N GLY A 76 -25.37 16.91 -22.43
CA GLY A 76 -24.75 17.39 -23.66
C GLY A 76 -23.50 16.58 -24.06
N THR A 77 -23.26 16.46 -25.36
CA THR A 77 -22.15 15.68 -25.91
C THR A 77 -20.77 16.15 -25.40
N GLU A 78 -20.57 17.47 -25.27
CA GLU A 78 -19.34 18.04 -24.71
C GLU A 78 -19.08 17.58 -23.27
N GLN A 79 -20.12 17.55 -22.44
CA GLN A 79 -20.02 17.07 -21.06
C GLN A 79 -19.70 15.58 -21.00
N ILE A 80 -20.32 14.76 -21.85
CA ILE A 80 -20.06 13.32 -21.92
C ILE A 80 -18.62 13.04 -22.36
N GLU A 81 -18.09 13.78 -23.33
CA GLU A 81 -16.71 13.64 -23.78
C GLU A 81 -15.69 14.12 -22.74
N ALA A 82 -15.98 15.18 -21.98
CA ALA A 82 -15.15 15.60 -20.85
C ALA A 82 -15.07 14.51 -19.76
N LEU A 83 -16.21 13.92 -19.39
CA LEU A 83 -16.28 12.82 -18.41
C LEU A 83 -15.61 11.53 -18.93
N ARG A 84 -15.63 11.32 -20.25
CA ARG A 84 -14.85 10.25 -20.89
C ARG A 84 -13.35 10.49 -20.72
N GLY A 85 -12.87 11.71 -20.95
CA GLY A 85 -11.48 12.10 -20.69
C GLY A 85 -11.06 11.87 -19.24
N GLU A 86 -11.87 12.31 -18.28
CA GLU A 86 -11.64 12.08 -16.85
C GLU A 86 -11.57 10.59 -16.52
N SER A 87 -12.44 9.77 -17.12
CA SER A 87 -12.40 8.33 -16.92
C SER A 87 -11.13 7.67 -17.45
N HIS A 88 -10.55 8.18 -18.54
CA HIS A 88 -9.28 7.69 -19.07
C HIS A 88 -8.12 8.07 -18.15
N MET A 89 -8.13 9.30 -17.62
CA MET A 89 -7.12 9.76 -16.67
C MET A 89 -7.11 8.95 -15.39
N THR A 90 -8.28 8.76 -14.77
CA THR A 90 -8.42 7.97 -13.54
C THR A 90 -8.08 6.50 -13.76
N ARG A 91 -8.44 5.92 -14.91
CA ARG A 91 -8.02 4.54 -15.26
C ARG A 91 -6.50 4.41 -15.35
N SER A 92 -5.83 5.37 -15.98
CA SER A 92 -4.37 5.39 -16.09
C SER A 92 -3.71 5.43 -14.71
N ALA A 93 -4.24 6.23 -13.79
CA ALA A 93 -3.74 6.41 -12.43
C ALA A 93 -3.74 5.12 -11.57
N VAL A 94 -4.58 4.13 -11.91
CA VAL A 94 -4.61 2.81 -11.23
C VAL A 94 -3.32 2.01 -11.44
N THR A 95 -2.65 2.19 -12.57
CA THR A 95 -1.55 1.31 -13.00
C THR A 95 -0.39 1.29 -12.01
N ARG A 96 0.10 2.49 -11.62
CA ARG A 96 1.25 2.62 -10.72
C ARG A 96 1.02 1.95 -9.36
N PRO A 97 -0.06 2.25 -8.61
CA PRO A 97 -0.28 1.63 -7.31
C PRO A 97 -0.56 0.12 -7.43
N LEU A 98 -1.20 -0.35 -8.50
CA LEU A 98 -1.37 -1.79 -8.73
C LEU A 98 -0.03 -2.52 -8.90
N VAL A 99 0.91 -1.92 -9.67
CA VAL A 99 2.26 -2.47 -9.82
C VAL A 99 2.98 -2.49 -8.48
N ALA A 100 2.94 -1.39 -7.71
CA ALA A 100 3.55 -1.34 -6.38
C ALA A 100 2.99 -2.41 -5.44
N LEU A 101 1.66 -2.59 -5.42
CA LEU A 101 1.01 -3.62 -4.63
C LEU A 101 1.48 -5.02 -5.02
N ARG A 102 1.53 -5.33 -6.33
CA ARG A 102 2.01 -6.63 -6.83
C ARG A 102 3.48 -6.88 -6.50
N VAL A 103 4.31 -5.85 -6.44
CA VAL A 103 5.73 -5.97 -6.06
C VAL A 103 5.89 -6.19 -4.55
N LEU A 104 5.13 -5.49 -3.72
CA LEU A 104 5.35 -5.44 -2.27
C LEU A 104 4.53 -6.48 -1.48
N ILE A 105 3.46 -6.99 -2.06
CA ILE A 105 2.52 -7.93 -1.44
C ILE A 105 2.43 -9.18 -2.30
N GLU A 106 2.87 -10.31 -1.73
CA GLU A 106 2.86 -11.62 -2.39
C GLU A 106 1.65 -12.49 -2.00
N ASP A 107 0.88 -12.07 -0.99
CA ASP A 107 -0.32 -12.76 -0.53
C ASP A 107 -1.36 -12.85 -1.65
N GLN A 108 -1.73 -14.10 -1.99
CA GLN A 108 -2.61 -14.37 -3.12
C GLN A 108 -4.05 -13.91 -2.87
N ALA A 109 -4.51 -13.89 -1.61
CA ALA A 109 -5.85 -13.43 -1.28
C ALA A 109 -5.96 -11.91 -1.47
N VAL A 110 -4.95 -11.14 -1.04
CA VAL A 110 -4.91 -9.68 -1.30
C VAL A 110 -4.87 -9.38 -2.79
N ARG A 111 -4.05 -10.12 -3.55
CA ARG A 111 -3.96 -9.95 -5.01
C ARG A 111 -5.28 -10.28 -5.72
N ALA A 112 -5.94 -11.37 -5.34
CA ALA A 112 -7.23 -11.76 -5.90
C ALA A 112 -8.31 -10.71 -5.60
N ALA A 113 -8.37 -10.21 -4.36
CA ALA A 113 -9.33 -9.16 -3.98
C ALA A 113 -9.07 -7.85 -4.74
N ALA A 114 -7.80 -7.49 -4.97
CA ALA A 114 -7.45 -6.33 -5.79
C ALA A 114 -7.91 -6.49 -7.25
N ASP A 115 -7.69 -7.67 -7.85
CA ASP A 115 -8.10 -7.97 -9.22
C ASP A 115 -9.63 -7.96 -9.36
N GLU A 116 -10.37 -8.48 -8.38
CA GLU A 116 -11.84 -8.46 -8.33
C GLU A 116 -12.38 -7.03 -8.23
N MET A 117 -11.85 -6.23 -7.30
CA MET A 117 -12.20 -4.82 -7.14
C MET A 117 -11.99 -4.03 -8.44
N ILE A 118 -10.86 -4.24 -9.13
CA ILE A 118 -10.55 -3.60 -10.42
C ILE A 118 -11.55 -4.04 -11.49
N THR A 119 -11.79 -5.34 -11.59
CA THR A 119 -12.68 -5.94 -12.59
C THR A 119 -14.09 -5.38 -12.46
N LEU A 120 -14.65 -5.37 -11.26
CA LEU A 120 -15.99 -4.86 -11.00
C LEU A 120 -16.09 -3.35 -11.22
N THR A 121 -15.05 -2.59 -10.84
CA THR A 121 -15.01 -1.14 -11.12
C THR A 121 -14.98 -0.87 -12.62
N TYR A 122 -14.19 -1.63 -13.39
CA TYR A 122 -14.12 -1.46 -14.84
C TYR A 122 -15.42 -1.90 -15.54
N ALA A 123 -16.09 -2.93 -15.05
CA ALA A 123 -17.36 -3.43 -15.59
C ALA A 123 -18.51 -2.42 -15.47
N MET A 124 -18.41 -1.41 -14.58
CA MET A 124 -19.42 -0.35 -14.48
C MET A 124 -19.67 0.37 -15.80
N ARG A 125 -18.66 0.44 -16.68
CA ARG A 125 -18.77 1.08 -18.00
C ARG A 125 -19.83 0.43 -18.90
N ASP A 126 -20.15 -0.84 -18.65
CA ASP A 126 -21.08 -1.64 -19.44
C ASP A 126 -22.50 -1.61 -18.84
N ALA A 127 -22.67 -0.96 -17.68
CA ALA A 127 -23.92 -0.87 -16.93
C ALA A 127 -24.72 0.43 -17.18
N TYR A 128 -24.51 1.10 -18.32
CA TYR A 128 -25.13 2.39 -18.64
C TYR A 128 -26.50 2.28 -19.32
N ALA A 129 -27.13 1.11 -19.32
CA ALA A 129 -28.46 0.96 -19.93
C ALA A 129 -29.59 1.44 -19.01
N THR A 130 -29.46 1.26 -17.68
CA THR A 130 -30.43 1.77 -16.71
C THR A 130 -29.75 2.32 -15.45
N GLY A 131 -30.41 3.25 -14.75
CA GLY A 131 -29.92 3.76 -13.46
C GLY A 131 -29.82 2.68 -12.38
N GLU A 132 -30.72 1.67 -12.43
CA GLU A 132 -30.68 0.52 -11.53
C GLU A 132 -29.43 -0.34 -11.76
N GLN A 133 -29.11 -0.67 -13.02
CA GLN A 133 -27.91 -1.43 -13.37
C GLN A 133 -26.63 -0.68 -12.97
N LEU A 134 -26.56 0.63 -13.23
CA LEU A 134 -25.43 1.45 -12.83
C LEU A 134 -25.27 1.48 -11.30
N THR A 135 -26.38 1.57 -10.56
CA THR A 135 -26.39 1.52 -9.09
C THR A 135 -25.92 0.17 -8.58
N ALA A 136 -26.44 -0.93 -9.12
CA ALA A 136 -26.03 -2.29 -8.75
C ALA A 136 -24.53 -2.52 -9.03
N ALA A 137 -24.04 -2.11 -10.19
CA ALA A 137 -22.62 -2.22 -10.54
C ALA A 137 -21.73 -1.39 -9.60
N ARG A 138 -22.17 -0.18 -9.23
CA ARG A 138 -21.46 0.67 -8.26
C ARG A 138 -21.39 0.03 -6.88
N GLU A 139 -22.48 -0.56 -6.40
CA GLU A 139 -22.50 -1.21 -5.09
C GLU A 139 -21.66 -2.49 -5.08
N ALA A 140 -21.70 -3.30 -6.15
CA ALA A 140 -20.79 -4.44 -6.30
C ALA A 140 -19.30 -4.02 -6.25
N ALA A 141 -18.94 -2.93 -6.95
CA ALA A 141 -17.58 -2.40 -6.91
C ALA A 141 -17.18 -1.84 -5.53
N LYS A 142 -18.13 -1.31 -4.75
CA LYS A 142 -17.88 -0.86 -3.36
C LYS A 142 -17.65 -2.04 -2.43
N VAL A 143 -18.49 -3.08 -2.52
CA VAL A 143 -18.31 -4.30 -1.73
C VAL A 143 -16.95 -4.94 -1.99
N ALA A 144 -16.54 -5.05 -3.25
CA ALA A 144 -15.22 -5.59 -3.60
C ALA A 144 -14.06 -4.70 -3.14
N HIS A 145 -14.25 -3.39 -3.10
CA HIS A 145 -13.28 -2.45 -2.51
C HIS A 145 -13.12 -2.70 -1.01
N ASP A 146 -14.22 -2.84 -0.26
CA ASP A 146 -14.18 -3.14 1.16
C ASP A 146 -13.50 -4.50 1.42
N GLN A 147 -13.83 -5.53 0.62
CA GLN A 147 -13.18 -6.85 0.70
C GLN A 147 -11.66 -6.79 0.45
N PHE A 148 -11.21 -5.96 -0.51
CA PHE A 148 -9.79 -5.71 -0.74
C PHE A 148 -9.13 -5.06 0.47
N VAL A 149 -9.76 -4.04 1.07
CA VAL A 149 -9.24 -3.37 2.27
C VAL A 149 -9.16 -4.35 3.45
N ASP A 150 -10.18 -5.18 3.67
CA ASP A 150 -10.20 -6.18 4.74
C ASP A 150 -9.12 -7.25 4.55
N ALA A 151 -8.96 -7.76 3.33
CA ALA A 151 -7.91 -8.72 3.00
C ALA A 151 -6.51 -8.12 3.25
N ALA A 152 -6.30 -6.88 2.80
CA ALA A 152 -5.04 -6.16 3.00
C ALA A 152 -4.77 -5.88 4.48
N ALA A 153 -5.78 -5.45 5.25
CA ALA A 153 -5.66 -5.22 6.68
C ALA A 153 -5.28 -6.51 7.42
N GLY A 154 -5.92 -7.63 7.09
CA GLY A 154 -5.58 -8.95 7.63
C GLY A 154 -4.14 -9.36 7.30
N TYR A 155 -3.68 -9.13 6.07
CA TYR A 155 -2.29 -9.41 5.68
C TYR A 155 -1.28 -8.53 6.44
N LEU A 156 -1.54 -7.23 6.54
CA LEU A 156 -0.65 -6.30 7.24
C LEU A 156 -0.59 -6.59 8.74
N ALA A 157 -1.70 -6.99 9.36
CA ALA A 157 -1.73 -7.37 10.78
C ALA A 157 -0.93 -8.65 11.07
N ARG A 158 -0.87 -9.61 10.14
CA ARG A 158 -0.09 -10.85 10.27
C ARG A 158 1.40 -10.67 9.96
N THR A 159 1.77 -9.60 9.26
CA THR A 159 3.14 -9.32 8.82
C THR A 159 3.79 -8.15 9.56
N ALA A 160 3.09 -7.58 10.55
CA ALA A 160 3.59 -6.63 11.54
C ALA A 160 4.25 -7.37 12.72
#